data_AF-A0A2V8U873-F1
#
_entry.id   AF-A0A2V8U873-F1
#
_cell.length_a   1.000
_cell.length_b   1.000
_cell.length_c   1.000
_cell.angle_alpha   90.00
_cell.angle_beta   90.00
_cell.angle_gamma   90.00
#
_symmetry.space_group_name_H-M   'P 1'
#
loop_
_entity.id
_entity.type
_entity.pdbx_description
1 polymer ?
#
loop_
_entity_poly.entity_id
_entity_poly.type
_entity_poly.pdbx_seq_one_letter_code
_entity_poly.pdbx_strand_id
1 'polypeptide(L)'
;HRSSAAADILKELIASGRDEGVGTDHPVREAISYLQNHGCETDRMNYARARRLGLALGTGNVEATCKSLFEMRMKRCGARWKEDTGQHIVQLRALALSDRWEPAIELTLRPLRMAVRAA
;
A
#
# COMPACT_ATOMS: atom_id res chain seq x y z
N HIS A 1 -8.94 20.47 12.70
CA HIS A 1 -9.34 19.26 11.95
C HIS A 1 -9.86 18.24 12.95
N ARG A 2 -11.16 17.91 12.89
CA ARG A 2 -11.83 17.08 13.92
C ARG A 2 -11.33 15.64 13.85
N SER A 3 -10.79 15.11 14.95
CA SER A 3 -10.42 13.68 15.07
C SER A 3 -11.64 12.76 15.12
N SER A 4 -12.83 13.31 15.38
CA SER A 4 -14.09 12.57 15.53
C SER A 4 -14.89 12.39 14.25
N ALA A 5 -14.43 12.92 13.11
CA ALA A 5 -15.28 13.03 11.91
C ALA A 5 -15.88 11.68 11.45
N ALA A 6 -15.10 10.60 11.47
CA ALA A 6 -15.59 9.27 11.11
C ALA A 6 -16.66 8.75 12.10
N ALA A 7 -16.49 9.01 13.39
CA ALA A 7 -17.46 8.65 14.42
C ALA A 7 -18.74 9.49 14.34
N ASP A 8 -18.61 10.77 14.01
CA ASP A 8 -19.74 11.68 13.80
C ASP A 8 -20.59 11.23 12.60
N ILE A 9 -19.94 10.90 11.46
CA ILE A 9 -20.61 10.36 10.28
C ILE A 9 -21.27 9.01 10.58
N LEU A 10 -20.59 8.11 11.29
CA LEU A 10 -21.16 6.82 11.68
C LEU A 10 -22.44 7.01 12.52
N LYS A 11 -22.40 7.94 13.48
CA LYS A 11 -23.57 8.26 14.31
C LYS A 11 -24.74 8.79 13.46
N GLU A 12 -24.46 9.66 12.49
CA GLU A 12 -25.48 10.17 11.57
C GLU A 12 -26.06 9.08 10.68
N LEU A 13 -25.24 8.18 10.16
CA LEU A 13 -25.69 7.05 9.34
C LEU A 13 -26.58 6.09 10.13
N ILE A 14 -26.20 5.74 11.36
CA ILE A 14 -27.02 4.91 12.25
C ILE A 14 -28.33 5.63 12.58
N ALA A 15 -28.27 6.92 12.94
CA ALA A 15 -29.46 7.70 13.28
C ALA A 15 -30.43 7.86 12.09
N SER A 16 -29.93 7.75 10.85
CA SER A 16 -30.78 7.81 9.66
C SER A 16 -31.73 6.62 9.51
N GLY A 17 -31.42 5.47 10.13
CA GLY A 17 -32.22 4.24 10.04
C GLY A 17 -32.39 3.70 8.60
N ARG A 18 -31.46 4.05 7.70
CA ARG A 18 -31.50 3.68 6.27
C ARG A 18 -30.66 2.43 5.94
N ASP A 19 -30.28 1.67 6.95
CA ASP A 19 -29.52 0.43 6.82
C ASP A 19 -30.37 -0.75 6.34
N GLU A 20 -31.70 -0.63 6.43
CA GLU A 20 -32.66 -1.57 5.85
C GLU A 20 -33.24 -1.04 4.54
N GLY A 21 -32.83 -1.65 3.42
CA GLY A 21 -33.39 -1.41 2.09
C GLY A 21 -33.84 -2.71 1.44
N VAL A 22 -34.83 -2.67 0.54
CA VAL A 22 -35.28 -3.84 -0.22
C VAL A 22 -34.37 -4.00 -1.45
N GLY A 23 -33.56 -5.07 -1.49
CA GLY A 23 -32.64 -5.37 -2.59
C GLY A 23 -31.33 -6.00 -2.11
N THR A 24 -30.43 -6.33 -3.05
CA THR A 24 -29.09 -6.88 -2.76
C THR A 24 -28.03 -5.81 -2.51
N ASP A 25 -28.35 -4.54 -2.75
CA ASP A 25 -27.42 -3.42 -2.65
C ASP A 25 -27.79 -2.58 -1.42
N HIS A 26 -26.94 -2.63 -0.38
CA HIS A 26 -27.16 -1.95 0.90
C HIS A 26 -26.02 -0.97 1.18
N PRO A 27 -25.90 0.12 0.41
CA PRO A 27 -24.75 1.02 0.49
C PRO A 27 -24.61 1.69 1.87
N VAL A 28 -25.72 1.97 2.55
CA VAL A 28 -25.71 2.54 3.91
C VAL A 28 -25.21 1.51 4.92
N ARG A 29 -25.65 0.26 4.83
CA ARG A 29 -25.20 -0.84 5.69
C ARG A 29 -23.71 -1.10 5.49
N GLU A 30 -23.25 -1.15 4.24
CA GLU A 30 -21.83 -1.31 3.91
C GLU A 30 -20.98 -0.15 4.45
N ALA A 31 -21.45 1.09 4.30
CA ALA A 31 -20.77 2.25 4.85
C ALA A 31 -20.67 2.19 6.39
N ILE A 32 -21.75 1.80 7.07
CA ILE A 32 -21.77 1.59 8.53
C ILE A 32 -20.74 0.53 8.92
N SER A 33 -20.79 -0.66 8.30
CA SER A 33 -19.85 -1.74 8.58
C SER A 33 -18.40 -1.33 8.31
N TYR A 34 -18.15 -0.60 7.21
CA TYR A 34 -16.82 -0.10 6.89
C TYR A 34 -16.29 0.86 7.97
N LEU A 35 -17.09 1.85 8.37
CA LEU A 35 -16.73 2.85 9.38
C LEU A 35 -16.56 2.24 10.78
N GLN A 36 -17.36 1.23 11.14
CA GLN A 36 -17.20 0.49 12.40
C GLN A 36 -15.87 -0.27 12.42
N ASN A 37 -15.62 -1.10 11.41
CA ASN A 37 -14.44 -1.95 11.33
C ASN A 37 -13.13 -1.13 11.23
N HIS A 38 -13.13 -0.05 10.45
CA HIS A 38 -11.93 0.74 10.17
C HIS A 38 -11.76 1.96 11.10
N GLY A 39 -12.86 2.49 11.64
CA GLY A 39 -12.85 3.64 12.54
C GLY A 39 -12.82 3.20 14.00
N CYS A 40 -13.94 2.68 14.49
CA CYS A 40 -14.15 2.38 15.91
C CYS A 40 -13.24 1.24 16.42
N GLU A 41 -13.11 0.16 15.66
CA GLU A 41 -12.40 -1.04 16.12
C GLU A 41 -10.88 -0.96 15.93
N THR A 42 -10.42 -0.24 14.90
CA THR A 42 -9.01 -0.28 14.49
C THR A 42 -8.29 1.08 14.45
N ASP A 43 -8.96 2.20 14.77
CA ASP A 43 -8.41 3.58 14.73
C ASP A 43 -7.73 3.96 13.40
N ARG A 44 -8.01 3.23 12.31
CA ARG A 44 -7.38 3.45 10.99
C ARG A 44 -7.86 4.73 10.30
N MET A 45 -9.03 5.23 10.69
CA MET A 45 -9.65 6.43 10.12
C MET A 45 -9.28 7.73 10.85
N ASN A 46 -8.26 7.71 11.72
CA ASN A 46 -7.76 8.91 12.39
C ASN A 46 -6.85 9.75 11.47
N TYR A 47 -7.41 10.23 10.36
CA TYR A 47 -6.70 11.02 9.35
C TYR A 47 -6.10 12.30 9.93
N ALA A 48 -6.75 12.90 10.94
CA ALA A 48 -6.22 14.08 11.62
C ALA A 48 -4.89 13.77 12.33
N ARG A 49 -4.79 12.63 13.03
CA ARG A 49 -3.55 12.17 13.66
C ARG A 49 -2.51 11.81 12.60
N ALA A 50 -2.88 11.03 11.60
CA ALA A 50 -1.96 10.62 10.54
C ALA A 50 -1.37 11.83 9.79
N ARG A 51 -2.17 12.86 9.53
CA ARG A 51 -1.70 14.12 8.93
C ARG A 51 -0.75 14.89 9.85
N ARG A 52 -1.03 14.95 11.17
CA ARG A 52 -0.11 15.58 12.14
C ARG A 52 1.24 14.84 12.24
N LEU A 53 1.22 13.52 12.07
CA LEU A 53 2.43 12.68 12.02
C LEU A 53 3.15 12.73 10.67
N GLY A 54 2.63 13.46 9.68
CA GLY A 54 3.22 13.53 8.33
C GLY A 54 3.15 12.20 7.57
N LEU A 55 2.25 11.29 7.95
CA LEU A 55 2.10 10.01 7.26
C LEU A 55 1.50 10.23 5.87
N ALA A 56 1.94 9.40 4.91
CA ALA A 56 1.38 9.39 3.58
C ALA A 56 -0.08 8.91 3.63
N LEU A 57 -1.02 9.85 3.47
CA LEU A 57 -2.47 9.58 3.48
C LEU A 57 -3.05 9.27 2.11
N GLY A 58 -2.36 9.69 1.05
CA GLY A 58 -2.78 9.49 -0.33
C GLY A 58 -2.21 8.20 -0.92
N THR A 59 -3.01 7.52 -1.75
CA THR A 59 -2.55 6.36 -2.51
C THR A 59 -1.56 6.73 -3.62
N GLY A 60 -1.49 8.00 -4.03
CA GLY A 60 -0.67 8.45 -5.16
C GLY A 60 0.80 8.05 -5.08
N ASN A 61 1.44 8.12 -3.90
CA ASN A 61 2.83 7.69 -3.74
C ASN A 61 2.98 6.17 -3.92
N VAL A 62 2.01 5.40 -3.42
CA VAL A 62 1.97 3.94 -3.56
C VAL A 62 1.71 3.57 -5.02
N GLU A 63 0.74 4.20 -5.66
CA GLU A 63 0.42 4.00 -7.09
C GLU A 63 1.59 4.36 -8.00
N ALA A 64 2.25 5.49 -7.76
CA ALA A 64 3.45 5.89 -8.49
C ALA A 64 4.60 4.89 -8.31
N THR A 65 4.74 4.33 -7.11
CA THR A 65 5.70 3.25 -6.85
C THR A 65 5.33 1.98 -7.63
N CYS A 66 4.06 1.55 -7.61
CA CYS A 66 3.60 0.41 -8.39
C CYS A 66 3.82 0.59 -9.89
N LYS A 67 3.55 1.79 -10.40
CA LYS A 67 3.78 2.16 -11.81
C LYS A 67 5.24 2.07 -12.20
N SER A 68 6.14 2.66 -11.40
CA SER A 68 7.57 2.67 -11.68
C SER A 68 8.22 1.30 -11.49
N LEU A 69 7.87 0.58 -10.42
CA LEU A 69 8.45 -0.70 -10.06
C LEU A 69 8.01 -1.81 -11.03
N PHE A 70 6.69 -1.97 -11.20
CA PHE A 70 6.12 -3.07 -11.98
C PHE A 70 5.78 -2.66 -13.41
N GLU A 71 4.94 -1.64 -13.59
CA GLU A 71 4.29 -1.41 -14.89
C GLU A 71 5.27 -1.08 -16.00
N MET A 72 6.26 -0.22 -15.73
CA MET A 72 7.26 0.18 -16.73
C MET A 72 8.04 -1.00 -17.34
N ARG A 73 8.18 -2.12 -16.62
CA ARG A 73 9.02 -3.24 -17.06
C ARG A 73 8.26 -4.54 -17.29
N MET A 74 7.32 -4.84 -16.40
CA MET A 74 6.62 -6.13 -16.38
C MET A 74 5.41 -6.14 -17.32
N LYS A 75 4.72 -5.01 -17.52
CA LYS A 75 3.50 -4.91 -18.35
C LYS A 75 3.75 -4.58 -19.83
N ARG A 76 4.99 -4.73 -20.32
CA ARG A 76 5.32 -4.43 -21.73
C ARG A 76 4.75 -5.50 -22.67
N CYS A 77 4.41 -5.12 -23.90
CA CYS A 77 3.95 -6.05 -24.92
C CYS A 77 4.96 -7.20 -25.13
N GLY A 78 4.46 -8.43 -25.14
CA GLY A 78 5.29 -9.64 -25.31
C GLY A 78 6.10 -10.04 -24.07
N ALA A 79 6.01 -9.31 -22.95
CA ALA A 79 6.68 -9.71 -21.73
C ALA A 79 5.98 -10.93 -21.10
N ARG A 80 6.76 -11.96 -20.78
CA ARG A 80 6.32 -13.14 -20.02
C ARG A 80 7.33 -13.41 -18.92
N TRP A 81 6.82 -13.62 -17.72
CA TRP A 81 7.63 -13.85 -16.53
C TRP A 81 7.13 -15.09 -15.84
N LYS A 82 8.05 -15.90 -15.31
CA LYS A 82 7.70 -16.89 -14.28
C LYS A 82 7.64 -16.16 -12.95
N GLU A 83 6.83 -16.63 -12.01
CA GLU A 83 6.67 -16.00 -10.70
C GLU A 83 8.02 -15.83 -9.99
N ASP A 84 8.78 -16.92 -9.85
CA ASP A 84 10.09 -16.92 -9.18
C ASP A 84 11.09 -15.96 -9.83
N THR A 85 11.27 -16.06 -11.15
CA THR A 85 12.27 -15.23 -11.85
C THR A 85 11.82 -13.78 -11.99
N GLY A 86 10.51 -13.53 -12.09
CA GLY A 86 9.93 -12.19 -12.07
C GLY A 86 10.18 -11.50 -10.73
N GLN A 87 10.02 -12.22 -9.61
CA GLN A 87 10.24 -11.69 -8.27
C GLN A 87 11.68 -11.20 -8.07
N HIS A 88 12.68 -11.95 -8.53
CA HIS A 88 14.09 -11.51 -8.47
C HIS A 88 14.32 -10.19 -9.22
N ILE A 89 13.69 -10.01 -10.39
CA ILE A 89 13.79 -8.77 -11.17
C ILE A 89 13.11 -7.61 -10.44
N VAL A 90 11.95 -7.83 -9.81
CA VAL A 90 11.27 -6.81 -8.99
C VAL A 90 12.16 -6.38 -7.83
N GLN A 91 12.78 -7.32 -7.12
CA GLN A 91 13.67 -7.02 -6.00
C GLN A 91 14.86 -6.16 -6.42
N LEU A 92 15.55 -6.53 -7.51
CA LEU A 92 16.64 -5.71 -8.05
C LEU A 92 16.17 -4.31 -8.46
N ARG A 93 14.98 -4.20 -9.07
CA ARG A 93 14.40 -2.90 -9.42
C ARG A 93 14.04 -2.07 -8.19
N ALA A 94 13.51 -2.69 -7.14
CA ALA A 94 13.20 -1.99 -5.89
C ALA A 94 14.47 -1.41 -5.26
N LEU A 95 15.57 -2.16 -5.29
CA LEU A 95 16.88 -1.68 -4.84
C LEU A 95 17.43 -0.57 -5.72
N ALA A 96 17.26 -0.64 -7.04
CA ALA A 96 17.75 0.39 -7.97
C ALA A 96 16.91 1.68 -7.95
N LEU A 97 15.61 1.57 -7.64
CA LEU A 97 14.68 2.71 -7.52
C LEU A 97 14.66 3.31 -6.10
N SER A 98 15.34 2.68 -5.15
CA SER A 98 15.56 3.24 -3.82
C SER A 98 17.04 3.61 -3.67
N ASP A 99 17.35 4.58 -2.82
CA ASP A 99 18.74 4.91 -2.45
C ASP A 99 19.35 3.83 -1.53
N ARG A 100 19.15 2.55 -1.88
CA ARG A 100 19.54 1.37 -1.09
C ARG A 100 20.38 0.39 -1.90
N TRP A 101 20.78 0.76 -3.11
CA TRP A 101 21.58 -0.10 -3.98
C TRP A 101 22.91 -0.47 -3.33
N GLU A 102 23.72 0.52 -2.91
CA GLU A 102 25.06 0.30 -2.38
C GLU A 102 25.04 -0.57 -1.11
N PRO A 103 24.21 -0.28 -0.08
CA PRO A 103 24.12 -1.14 1.09
C PRO A 103 23.67 -2.57 0.75
N ALA A 104 22.73 -2.73 -0.18
CA ALA A 104 22.23 -4.05 -0.56
C ALA A 104 23.28 -4.88 -1.31
N ILE A 105 24.04 -4.25 -2.19
CA ILE A 105 25.13 -4.91 -2.92
C ILE A 105 26.26 -5.29 -1.97
N GLU A 106 26.62 -4.41 -1.03
CA GLU A 106 27.61 -4.75 0.00
C GLU A 106 27.19 -5.98 0.81
N LEU A 107 25.95 -6.01 1.30
CA LEU A 107 25.41 -7.15 2.05
C LEU A 107 25.37 -8.44 1.21
N THR A 108 24.98 -8.33 -0.06
CA THR A 108 24.84 -9.49 -0.95
C THR A 108 26.18 -10.06 -1.38
N LEU A 109 27.17 -9.20 -1.64
CA LEU A 109 28.49 -9.62 -2.11
C LEU A 109 29.46 -9.96 -0.97
N ARG A 110 29.21 -9.50 0.27
CA ARG A 110 30.07 -9.78 1.44
C ARG A 110 30.38 -11.28 1.64
N PRO A 111 29.43 -12.22 1.51
CA PRO A 111 29.70 -13.66 1.62
C PRO A 111 30.38 -14.26 0.37
N LEU A 112 30.29 -13.58 -0.78
CA LEU A 112 30.73 -14.08 -2.09
C LEU A 112 32.09 -13.53 -2.53
N ARG A 113 32.80 -12.80 -1.65
CA ARG A 113 34.16 -12.30 -1.92
C ARG A 113 35.16 -13.46 -1.97
N MET A 114 35.17 -14.19 -3.09
CA MET A 114 36.34 -14.95 -3.49
C MET A 114 37.36 -13.99 -4.07
N ALA A 115 38.61 -14.07 -3.60
CA ALA A 115 39.70 -13.33 -4.21
C ALA A 115 39.88 -13.83 -5.65
N VAL A 116 39.55 -12.99 -6.64
CA VAL A 116 39.90 -13.27 -8.03
C VAL A 116 41.41 -13.12 -8.13
N ARG A 117 42.14 -14.23 -8.26
CA ARG A 117 43.54 -14.20 -8.66
C ARG A 117 43.58 -13.78 -10.12
N ALA A 118 44.07 -12.57 -10.38
CA ALA A 118 44.50 -12.20 -11.72
C ALA A 118 45.64 -13.16 -12.16
N ALA A 119 45.56 -13.64 -13.40
CA ALA A 119 46.58 -14.46 -14.03
C ALA A 119 47.82 -13.64 -14.41
#